data_AF-A0A847G3L7-F1
#
_entry.id   AF-A0A847G3L7-F1
#
_cell.length_a   1.000
_cell.length_b   1.000
_cell.length_c   1.000
_cell.angle_alpha   90.00
_cell.angle_beta   90.00
_cell.angle_gamma   90.00
#
_symmetry.space_group_name_H-M   'P 1'
#
loop_
_entity.id
_entity.type
_entity.pdbx_description
1 polymer ?
#
loop_
_entity_poly.entity_id
_entity_poly.type
_entity_poly.pdbx_seq_one_letter_code
_entity_poly.pdbx_strand_id
1 'polypeptide(L)'
;KLNNINRYANALQFGERVVYWQAGWDVFTRYPILGVGLGNAGRWFDQTIPSYGMNLIEVRQLLYRSTDLPNIKNLWIRILAETGFVGFAFFAAWSVSMLQKVSSCRDTSKTLQKLAAIWCIFIVIGIILEGFSIDSFGMPYFWISCGLILAIDQIQNTEGDFFSQSSEEE
;
A
#
# COMPACT_ATOMS: atom_id res chain seq x y z
N LYS A 1 4.18 -35.41 -20.65
CA LYS A 1 4.76 -34.18 -21.24
C LYS A 1 4.29 -33.00 -20.40
N LEU A 2 5.10 -32.53 -19.46
CA LEU A 2 4.78 -31.36 -18.63
C LEU A 2 4.83 -30.11 -19.54
N ASN A 3 3.70 -29.41 -19.67
CA ASN A 3 3.58 -28.22 -20.51
C ASN A 3 4.62 -27.17 -20.09
N ASN A 4 5.40 -26.69 -21.06
CA ASN A 4 6.48 -25.70 -20.90
C ASN A 4 6.04 -24.45 -20.10
N ILE A 5 4.75 -24.11 -20.13
CA ILE A 5 4.13 -23.01 -19.38
C ILE A 5 4.38 -23.14 -17.86
N ASN A 6 4.23 -24.34 -17.29
CA ASN A 6 4.45 -24.56 -15.85
C ASN A 6 5.93 -24.37 -15.46
N ARG A 7 6.85 -24.60 -16.40
CA ARG A 7 8.29 -24.42 -16.20
C ARG A 7 8.67 -22.94 -16.24
N TYR A 8 8.07 -22.15 -17.13
CA TYR A 8 8.25 -20.69 -17.16
C TYR A 8 7.60 -20.01 -15.95
N ALA A 9 6.42 -20.46 -15.50
CA ALA A 9 5.77 -19.96 -14.29
C ALA A 9 6.57 -20.24 -13.01
N ASN A 10 7.22 -21.41 -12.92
CA ASN A 10 8.19 -21.74 -11.85
C ASN A 10 9.47 -20.91 -11.96
N ALA A 11 9.98 -20.69 -13.18
CA ALA A 11 11.24 -19.95 -13.39
C ALA A 11 11.13 -18.44 -13.13
N LEU A 12 9.91 -17.88 -13.05
CA LEU A 12 9.68 -16.44 -12.91
C LEU A 12 9.34 -15.97 -11.48
N GLN A 13 9.30 -16.86 -10.47
CA GLN A 13 8.78 -16.56 -9.10
C GLN A 13 7.35 -15.97 -9.04
N PHE A 14 6.72 -15.75 -10.20
CA PHE A 14 5.41 -15.13 -10.33
C PHE A 14 4.29 -16.09 -9.94
N GLY A 15 4.46 -17.39 -10.23
CA GLY A 15 3.52 -18.43 -9.82
C GLY A 15 3.34 -18.49 -8.30
N GLU A 16 4.42 -18.31 -7.54
CA GLU A 16 4.36 -18.30 -6.07
C GLU A 16 3.67 -17.06 -5.53
N ARG A 17 3.94 -15.89 -6.11
CA ARG A 17 3.24 -14.64 -5.74
C ARG A 17 1.73 -14.79 -5.93
N VAL A 18 1.29 -15.35 -7.05
CA VAL A 18 -0.14 -15.60 -7.29
C VAL A 18 -0.75 -16.53 -6.25
N VAL A 19 -0.02 -17.57 -5.80
CA VAL A 19 -0.48 -18.44 -4.70
C VAL A 19 -0.64 -17.64 -3.40
N TYR A 20 0.33 -16.80 -3.05
CA TYR A 20 0.25 -15.96 -1.85
C TYR A 20 -0.87 -14.90 -1.94
N TRP A 21 -1.11 -14.35 -3.13
CA TRP A 21 -2.20 -13.41 -3.39
C TRP A 21 -3.55 -14.11 -3.22
N GLN A 22 -3.70 -15.31 -3.76
CA GLN A 22 -4.91 -16.10 -3.61
C GLN A 22 -5.15 -16.50 -2.15
N ALA A 23 -4.11 -16.94 -1.44
CA ALA A 23 -4.19 -17.26 -0.02
C ALA A 23 -4.62 -16.04 0.82
N GLY A 24 -4.07 -14.85 0.52
CA GLY A 24 -4.47 -13.60 1.17
C GLY A 24 -5.92 -13.19 0.85
N TRP A 25 -6.36 -13.37 -0.39
CA TRP A 25 -7.76 -13.15 -0.77
C TRP A 25 -8.72 -14.08 -0.02
N ASP A 26 -8.34 -15.35 0.15
CA ASP A 26 -9.11 -16.32 0.91
C ASP A 26 -9.17 -15.96 2.41
N VAL A 27 -8.12 -15.38 2.98
CA VAL A 27 -8.16 -14.82 4.36
C VAL A 27 -9.17 -13.67 4.44
N PHE A 28 -9.13 -12.75 3.47
CA PHE A 28 -10.07 -11.63 3.41
C PHE A 28 -11.52 -12.10 3.29
N THR A 29 -11.83 -13.08 2.43
CA THR A 29 -13.20 -13.58 2.28
C THR A 29 -13.74 -14.23 3.55
N ARG A 30 -12.87 -14.81 4.40
CA ARG A 30 -13.24 -15.33 5.73
C ARG A 30 -13.47 -14.23 6.76
N TYR A 31 -12.69 -13.14 6.71
CA TYR A 31 -12.74 -12.03 7.66
C TYR A 31 -12.90 -10.67 6.97
N PRO A 32 -14.02 -10.41 6.26
CA PRO A 32 -14.10 -9.29 5.33
C PRO A 32 -14.22 -7.91 6.00
N ILE A 33 -14.73 -7.83 7.24
CA ILE A 33 -15.05 -6.54 7.87
C ILE A 33 -13.83 -5.92 8.55
N LEU A 34 -13.26 -6.63 9.52
CA LEU A 34 -12.15 -6.15 10.37
C LEU A 34 -10.81 -6.84 10.04
N GLY A 35 -10.81 -7.86 9.19
CA GLY A 35 -9.62 -8.67 8.92
C GLY A 35 -9.17 -9.50 10.12
N VAL A 36 -7.95 -10.02 10.04
CA VAL A 36 -7.34 -10.88 11.06
C VAL A 36 -6.34 -10.16 11.99
N GLY A 37 -6.19 -8.85 11.82
CA GLY A 37 -5.22 -8.02 12.51
C GLY A 37 -3.88 -7.89 11.76
N LEU A 38 -3.18 -6.78 12.03
CA LEU A 38 -1.92 -6.45 11.38
C LEU A 38 -0.84 -7.51 11.62
N GLY A 39 -0.16 -7.94 10.56
CA GLY A 39 0.87 -8.98 10.59
C GLY A 39 0.37 -10.41 10.86
N ASN A 40 -0.94 -10.63 11.01
CA ASN A 40 -1.48 -11.96 11.32
C ASN A 40 -1.93 -12.75 10.09
N ALA A 41 -1.97 -12.14 8.89
CA ALA A 41 -2.44 -12.80 7.68
C ALA A 41 -1.68 -14.11 7.38
N GLY A 42 -0.36 -14.12 7.60
CA GLY A 42 0.48 -15.30 7.37
C GLY A 42 0.14 -16.50 8.25
N ARG A 43 -0.51 -16.32 9.41
CA ARG A 43 -0.93 -17.44 10.29
C ARG A 43 -2.01 -18.31 9.66
N TRP A 44 -2.76 -17.76 8.72
CA TRP A 44 -3.89 -18.45 8.09
C TRP A 44 -3.50 -19.17 6.80
N PHE A 45 -2.25 -19.01 6.33
CA PHE A 45 -1.78 -19.57 5.07
C PHE A 45 -1.81 -21.10 5.04
N ASP A 46 -1.60 -21.76 6.18
CA ASP A 46 -1.74 -23.23 6.29
C ASP A 46 -3.14 -23.71 5.87
N GLN A 47 -4.17 -22.88 6.04
CA GLN A 47 -5.57 -23.23 5.78
C GLN A 47 -6.12 -22.58 4.50
N THR A 48 -5.41 -21.63 3.91
CA THR A 48 -5.87 -20.87 2.74
C THR A 48 -5.02 -21.12 1.49
N ILE A 49 -3.85 -21.75 1.61
CA ILE A 49 -3.07 -22.09 0.42
C ILE A 49 -3.78 -23.19 -0.37
N PRO A 50 -4.05 -22.95 -1.67
CA PRO A 50 -4.72 -23.93 -2.51
C PRO A 50 -3.84 -25.17 -2.72
N SER A 51 -4.48 -26.33 -2.92
CA SER A 51 -3.80 -27.65 -2.98
C SER A 51 -2.71 -27.73 -4.05
N TYR A 52 -2.79 -26.92 -5.11
CA TYR A 52 -1.75 -26.85 -6.13
C TYR A 52 -0.50 -26.08 -5.65
N GLY A 53 -0.66 -25.11 -4.75
CA GLY A 53 0.44 -24.35 -4.13
C GLY A 53 1.30 -25.21 -3.20
N MET A 54 0.72 -26.24 -2.59
CA MET A 54 1.44 -27.21 -1.75
C MET A 54 2.41 -28.11 -2.54
N ASN A 55 2.27 -28.17 -3.87
CA ASN A 55 3.19 -28.89 -4.75
C ASN A 55 4.46 -28.07 -5.06
N LEU A 56 4.49 -26.78 -4.72
CA LEU A 56 5.66 -25.92 -4.86
C LEU A 56 6.57 -26.12 -3.65
N ILE A 57 7.82 -26.53 -3.90
CA ILE A 57 8.77 -26.86 -2.84
C ILE A 57 9.12 -25.64 -1.99
N GLU A 58 9.17 -24.45 -2.60
CA GLU A 58 9.47 -23.18 -1.93
C GLU A 58 8.35 -22.76 -0.97
N VAL A 59 7.08 -22.90 -1.38
CA VAL A 59 5.90 -22.63 -0.54
C VAL A 59 5.89 -23.56 0.68
N ARG A 60 6.13 -24.86 0.46
CA ARG A 60 6.16 -25.86 1.54
C ARG A 60 7.36 -25.65 2.48
N GLN A 61 8.50 -25.22 1.94
CA GLN A 61 9.67 -24.88 2.75
C GLN A 61 9.42 -23.62 3.58
N LEU A 62 8.74 -22.61 3.03
CA LEU A 62 8.39 -21.38 3.76
C LEU A 62 7.39 -21.65 4.89
N LEU A 63 6.36 -22.47 4.65
CA LEU A 63 5.33 -22.78 5.66
C LEU A 63 5.84 -23.66 6.80
N TYR A 64 6.63 -24.70 6.46
CA TYR A 64 6.98 -25.75 7.43
C TYR A 64 8.42 -25.73 7.91
N ARG A 65 9.32 -24.97 7.27
CA ARG A 65 10.74 -24.91 7.66
C ARG A 65 11.25 -23.51 8.00
N SER A 66 10.53 -22.44 7.62
CA SER A 66 10.89 -21.08 8.03
C SER A 66 10.17 -20.73 9.32
N THR A 67 10.86 -20.00 10.21
CA THR A 67 10.26 -19.40 11.41
C THR A 67 9.47 -18.12 11.11
N ASP A 68 9.64 -17.59 9.91
CA ASP A 68 9.01 -16.35 9.46
C ASP A 68 7.61 -16.61 8.91
N LEU A 69 6.65 -15.76 9.28
CA LEU A 69 5.30 -15.86 8.74
C LEU A 69 5.32 -15.51 7.25
N PRO A 70 4.65 -16.32 6.40
CA PRO A 70 4.58 -16.04 4.99
C PRO A 70 3.78 -14.76 4.74
N ASN A 71 4.33 -13.95 3.84
CA ASN A 71 3.83 -12.65 3.46
C ASN A 71 2.98 -12.76 2.18
N ILE A 72 1.95 -11.92 2.06
CA ILE A 72 1.06 -11.91 0.89
C ILE A 72 1.80 -11.41 -0.35
N LYS A 73 2.87 -10.60 -0.22
CA LYS A 73 3.64 -10.03 -1.35
C LYS A 73 2.76 -9.18 -2.29
N ASN A 74 1.68 -8.61 -1.77
CA ASN A 74 0.84 -7.58 -2.39
C ASN A 74 0.19 -6.75 -1.27
N LEU A 75 0.44 -5.44 -1.29
CA LEU A 75 -0.01 -4.51 -0.26
C LEU A 75 -1.53 -4.44 -0.18
N TRP A 76 -2.21 -4.42 -1.31
CA TRP A 76 -3.67 -4.25 -1.38
C TRP A 76 -4.39 -5.43 -0.75
N ILE A 77 -3.99 -6.64 -1.12
CA ILE A 77 -4.54 -7.87 -0.55
C ILE A 77 -4.17 -7.98 0.92
N ARG A 78 -2.97 -7.53 1.31
CA ARG A 78 -2.58 -7.50 2.73
C ARG A 78 -3.46 -6.56 3.56
N ILE A 79 -3.69 -5.34 3.11
CA ILE A 79 -4.58 -4.39 3.82
C ILE A 79 -5.98 -5.00 3.95
N LEU A 80 -6.51 -5.59 2.88
CA LEU A 80 -7.81 -6.28 2.91
C LEU A 80 -7.82 -7.46 3.89
N ALA A 81 -6.82 -8.33 3.86
CA ALA A 81 -6.76 -9.50 4.73
C ALA A 81 -6.56 -9.14 6.21
N GLU A 82 -5.69 -8.17 6.50
CA GLU A 82 -5.31 -7.81 7.87
C GLU A 82 -6.29 -6.84 8.53
N THR A 83 -6.92 -5.94 7.77
CA THR A 83 -7.77 -4.87 8.32
C THR A 83 -9.21 -4.87 7.79
N GLY A 84 -9.50 -5.72 6.80
CA GLY A 84 -10.81 -5.81 6.17
C GLY A 84 -11.18 -4.58 5.34
N PHE A 85 -12.46 -4.50 4.98
CA PHE A 85 -13.03 -3.36 4.26
C PHE A 85 -12.90 -2.05 5.04
N VAL A 86 -12.98 -2.10 6.37
CA VAL A 86 -12.91 -0.90 7.21
C VAL A 86 -11.53 -0.25 7.06
N GLY A 87 -10.44 -0.99 7.31
CA GLY A 87 -9.11 -0.44 7.19
C GLY A 87 -8.73 -0.08 5.74
N PHE A 88 -9.18 -0.87 4.76
CA PHE A 88 -9.01 -0.52 3.35
C PHE A 88 -9.69 0.81 2.99
N ALA A 89 -10.93 1.03 3.46
CA ALA A 89 -11.65 2.28 3.24
C ALA A 89 -10.93 3.47 3.89
N PHE A 90 -10.40 3.32 5.11
CA PHE A 90 -9.59 4.36 5.74
C PHE A 90 -8.32 4.68 4.94
N PHE A 91 -7.61 3.65 4.46
CA PHE A 91 -6.40 3.84 3.66
C PHE A 91 -6.71 4.52 2.31
N ALA A 92 -7.78 4.12 1.65
CA ALA A 92 -8.25 4.73 0.41
C ALA A 92 -8.70 6.19 0.64
N ALA A 93 -9.47 6.45 1.69
CA ALA A 93 -9.90 7.80 2.06
C ALA A 93 -8.71 8.72 2.36
N TRP A 94 -7.71 8.21 3.10
CA TRP A 94 -6.46 8.93 3.33
C TRP A 94 -5.73 9.24 2.02
N SER A 95 -5.62 8.27 1.12
CA SER A 95 -4.98 8.47 -0.19
C SER A 95 -5.71 9.51 -1.05
N VAL A 96 -7.04 9.49 -1.04
CA VAL A 96 -7.87 10.49 -1.73
C VAL A 96 -7.72 11.87 -1.09
N SER A 97 -7.64 11.97 0.24
CA SER A 97 -7.44 13.25 0.93
C SER A 97 -6.12 13.92 0.54
N MET A 98 -5.06 13.13 0.27
CA MET A 98 -3.79 13.64 -0.25
C MET A 98 -3.94 14.19 -1.67
N LEU A 99 -4.70 13.52 -2.52
CA LEU A 99 -4.98 14.02 -3.88
C LEU A 99 -5.85 15.28 -3.89
N GLN A 100 -6.76 15.43 -2.93
CA GLN A 100 -7.56 16.67 -2.80
C GLN A 100 -6.66 17.88 -2.53
N LYS A 101 -5.61 17.72 -1.72
CA LYS A 101 -4.62 18.79 -1.46
C LYS A 101 -3.89 19.24 -2.73
N VAL A 102 -3.62 18.31 -3.65
CA VAL A 102 -3.02 18.62 -4.96
C VAL A 102 -3.90 19.58 -5.76
N SER A 103 -5.22 19.36 -5.76
CA SER A 103 -6.16 20.23 -6.48
C SER A 103 -6.15 21.65 -5.92
N SER A 104 -6.13 21.82 -4.60
CA SER A 104 -6.07 23.13 -3.96
C SER A 104 -4.78 23.90 -4.26
N CYS A 105 -3.64 23.19 -4.37
CA CYS A 105 -2.34 23.79 -4.66
C CYS A 105 -2.13 24.15 -6.15
N ARG A 106 -3.04 23.74 -7.05
CA ARG A 106 -2.90 23.96 -8.49
C ARG A 106 -3.06 25.44 -8.87
N ASP A 107 -3.95 26.14 -8.17
CA ASP A 107 -4.30 27.53 -8.47
C ASP A 107 -3.43 28.55 -7.72
N THR A 108 -2.46 28.08 -6.93
CA THR A 108 -1.59 28.97 -6.16
C THR A 108 -0.50 29.59 -7.03
N SER A 109 -0.10 30.84 -6.73
CA SER A 109 1.02 31.51 -7.43
C SER A 109 2.40 30.99 -7.00
N LYS A 110 2.50 30.33 -5.84
CA LYS A 110 3.77 29.96 -5.22
C LYS A 110 4.35 28.67 -5.81
N THR A 111 5.58 28.75 -6.33
CA THR A 111 6.28 27.63 -7.00
C THR A 111 6.45 26.41 -6.10
N LEU A 112 6.74 26.61 -4.80
CA LEU A 112 7.01 25.52 -3.86
C LEU A 112 5.77 24.64 -3.63
N GLN A 113 4.57 25.23 -3.52
CA GLN A 113 3.32 24.47 -3.39
C GLN A 113 2.99 23.67 -4.66
N LYS A 114 3.27 24.22 -5.85
CA LYS A 114 3.10 23.47 -7.11
C LYS A 114 4.03 22.26 -7.17
N LEU A 115 5.29 22.42 -6.77
CA LEU A 115 6.25 21.32 -6.72
C LEU A 115 5.82 20.26 -5.69
N ALA A 116 5.36 20.66 -4.50
CA ALA A 116 4.84 19.74 -3.49
C ALA A 116 3.60 18.98 -3.99
N ALA A 117 2.70 19.63 -4.72
CA ALA A 117 1.52 19.00 -5.31
C ALA A 117 1.91 17.96 -6.37
N ILE A 118 2.86 18.27 -7.26
CA ILE A 118 3.40 17.32 -8.24
C ILE A 118 4.06 16.14 -7.52
N TRP A 119 4.85 16.41 -6.48
CA TRP A 119 5.49 15.36 -5.69
C TRP A 119 4.47 14.42 -5.02
N CYS A 120 3.38 14.97 -4.49
CA CYS A 120 2.27 14.20 -3.94
C CYS A 120 1.67 13.22 -4.96
N ILE A 121 1.47 13.67 -6.21
CA ILE A 121 0.97 12.81 -7.29
C ILE A 121 1.95 11.63 -7.50
N PHE A 122 3.25 11.90 -7.58
CA PHE A 122 4.25 10.85 -7.77
C PHE A 122 4.29 9.84 -6.61
N ILE A 123 4.11 10.30 -5.37
CA ILE A 123 4.04 9.41 -4.20
C ILE A 123 2.81 8.51 -4.28
N VAL A 124 1.64 9.06 -4.58
CA VAL A 124 0.40 8.27 -4.67
C VAL A 124 0.50 7.26 -5.81
N ILE A 125 1.02 7.65 -6.98
CA ILE A 125 1.30 6.73 -8.09
C ILE A 125 2.31 5.67 -7.67
N GLY A 126 3.38 6.07 -6.97
CA GLY A 126 4.40 5.17 -6.44
C GLY A 126 3.81 4.11 -5.51
N ILE A 127 3.01 4.51 -4.52
CA ILE A 127 2.28 3.60 -3.62
C ILE A 127 1.39 2.65 -4.43
N ILE A 128 0.70 3.16 -5.46
CA ILE A 128 -0.22 2.33 -6.24
C ILE A 128 0.53 1.25 -7.03
N LEU A 129 1.61 1.64 -7.71
CA LEU A 129 2.40 0.73 -8.54
C LEU A 129 3.23 -0.23 -7.68
N GLU A 130 3.89 0.28 -6.65
CA GLU A 130 4.71 -0.52 -5.74
C GLU A 130 3.85 -1.47 -4.91
N GLY A 131 2.61 -1.09 -4.57
CA GLY A 131 1.68 -1.92 -3.81
C GLY A 131 1.33 -3.26 -4.47
N PHE A 132 1.55 -3.41 -5.77
CA PHE A 132 1.42 -4.71 -6.44
C PHE A 132 2.60 -5.65 -6.20
N SER A 133 3.77 -5.14 -5.82
CA SER A 133 5.00 -5.94 -5.66
C SER A 133 5.50 -6.01 -4.22
N ILE A 134 5.35 -4.91 -3.49
CA ILE A 134 5.71 -4.75 -2.09
C ILE A 134 4.45 -4.91 -1.26
N ASP A 135 4.57 -5.50 -0.09
CA ASP A 135 3.45 -5.71 0.84
C ASP A 135 3.63 -5.00 2.17
N SER A 136 4.56 -4.05 2.26
CA SER A 136 4.77 -3.24 3.46
C SER A 136 4.28 -1.81 3.22
N PHE A 137 3.31 -1.38 4.03
CA PHE A 137 2.95 0.04 4.14
C PHE A 137 3.81 0.78 5.18
N GLY A 138 4.69 0.08 5.90
CA GLY A 138 5.58 0.66 6.92
C GLY A 138 6.85 1.32 6.35
N MET A 139 6.89 1.55 5.04
CA MET A 139 8.05 2.11 4.38
C MET A 139 8.23 3.59 4.73
N PRO A 140 9.37 4.00 5.33
CA PRO A 140 9.53 5.35 5.87
C PRO A 140 9.38 6.47 4.83
N TYR A 141 9.80 6.22 3.59
CA TYR A 141 9.79 7.24 2.54
C TYR A 141 8.38 7.75 2.24
N PHE A 142 7.36 6.89 2.24
CA PHE A 142 5.97 7.32 2.03
C PHE A 142 5.53 8.31 3.11
N TRP A 143 5.72 7.94 4.37
CA TRP A 143 5.26 8.72 5.52
C TRP A 143 6.03 10.04 5.67
N ILE A 144 7.35 10.01 5.47
CA ILE A 144 8.19 11.20 5.52
C ILE A 144 7.79 12.18 4.41
N SER A 145 7.60 11.70 3.18
CA SER A 145 7.22 12.57 2.07
C SER A 145 5.82 13.18 2.27
N CYS A 146 4.85 12.40 2.77
CA CYS A 146 3.53 12.95 3.14
C CYS A 146 3.65 14.03 4.22
N GLY A 147 4.44 13.80 5.27
CA GLY A 147 4.68 14.79 6.33
C GLY A 147 5.28 16.08 5.81
N LEU A 148 6.25 15.99 4.89
CA LEU A 148 6.89 17.16 4.30
C LEU A 148 5.93 17.97 3.40
N ILE A 149 5.09 17.30 2.61
CA ILE A 149 4.08 17.97 1.78
C ILE A 149 3.09 18.75 2.66
N LEU A 150 2.62 18.14 3.75
CA LEU A 150 1.73 18.80 4.71
C LEU A 150 2.41 19.98 5.42
N ALA A 151 3.69 19.86 5.75
CA ALA A 151 4.45 20.97 6.35
C ALA A 151 4.59 22.15 5.38
N ILE A 152 4.88 21.88 4.10
CA ILE A 152 4.95 22.93 3.06
C ILE A 152 3.59 23.62 2.91
N ASP A 153 2.50 22.87 2.85
CA ASP A 153 1.14 23.43 2.79
C ASP A 153 0.87 24.35 4.00
N GLN A 154 1.19 23.88 5.21
CA GLN A 154 0.96 24.63 6.45
C GLN A 154 1.75 25.95 6.52
N ILE A 155 3.05 25.91 6.19
CA ILE A 155 3.91 27.11 6.23
C ILE A 155 3.37 28.17 5.27
N GLN A 156 2.96 27.74 4.08
CA GLN A 156 2.56 28.65 3.01
C GLN A 156 1.18 29.27 3.24
N ASN A 157 0.28 28.56 3.91
CA ASN A 157 -1.00 29.10 4.39
C ASN A 157 -0.79 30.11 5.52
N THR A 158 0.10 29.80 6.48
CA THR A 158 0.41 30.70 7.61
C THR A 158 1.03 32.03 7.15
N GLU A 159 1.95 31.99 6.17
CA GLU A 159 2.50 33.22 5.57
C GLU A 159 1.42 34.06 4.88
N GLY A 160 0.45 33.43 4.22
CA GLY A 160 -0.64 34.13 3.53
C GLY A 160 -1.50 34.94 4.51
N ASP A 161 -1.88 34.33 5.63
CA ASP A 161 -2.71 34.98 6.65
C ASP A 161 -1.99 36.19 7.28
N PHE A 162 -0.68 36.06 7.57
CA PHE A 162 0.11 37.13 8.17
C PHE A 162 0.17 38.39 7.28
N PHE A 163 0.40 38.22 5.97
CA PHE A 163 0.45 39.36 5.04
C PHE A 163 -0.92 40.03 4.87
N SER A 164 -2.03 39.27 4.90
CA SER A 164 -3.37 39.85 4.82
C SER A 164 -3.72 40.72 6.02
N GLN A 165 -3.35 40.29 7.23
CA GLN A 165 -3.59 41.07 8.46
C GLN A 165 -2.78 42.37 8.46
N SER A 166 -1.52 42.34 8.04
CA SER A 166 -0.69 43.55 7.96
C SER A 166 -1.20 44.60 6.97
N SER A 167 -1.92 44.19 5.93
CA SER A 167 -2.51 45.12 4.94
C SER A 167 -3.87 45.70 5.35
N GLU A 168 -4.55 45.10 6.33
CA GLU A 168 -5.81 45.64 6.88
C GLU A 168 -5.56 46.64 8.03
N GLU A 169 -4.37 46.64 8.61
CA GLU A 169 -3.97 47.55 9.71
C GLU A 169 -3.33 48.87 9.25
N GLU A 170 -3.04 49.05 7.96
CA GLU A 170 -2.60 50.32 7.32
C GLU A 170 -3.76 51.12 6.71
#